data_AF-A0AAF1BDD9-F1
#
_entry.id   AF-A0AAF1BDD9-F1
#
_cell.length_a   1.000
_cell.length_b   1.000
_cell.length_c   1.000
_cell.angle_alpha   90.00
_cell.angle_beta   90.00
_cell.angle_gamma   90.00
#
_symmetry.space_group_name_H-M   'P 1'
#
loop_
_entity.id
_entity.type
_entity.pdbx_description
1 polymer ?
#
loop_
_entity_poly.entity_id
_entity_poly.type
_entity_poly.pdbx_seq_one_letter_code
_entity_poly.pdbx_strand_id
1 'polypeptide(L)'
;MAGKCFCGKWLAAKTAWTDANAGRRFISCERCRFFRWLDEPLCERSRAIIPGLLRRINKLEAQQRPEACKRIGFKERIRMFRLKL
;
A
#
# COMPACT_ATOMS: atom_id res chain seq x y z
N MET A 1 -14.10 -9.68 -8.33
CA MET A 1 -13.60 -8.98 -9.55
C MET A 1 -13.82 -7.48 -9.36
N ALA A 2 -12.85 -6.62 -9.67
CA ALA A 2 -12.85 -5.23 -9.20
C ALA A 2 -13.22 -4.16 -10.25
N GLY A 3 -13.19 -4.49 -11.55
CA GLY A 3 -13.65 -3.61 -12.62
C GLY A 3 -13.00 -3.94 -13.97
N LYS A 4 -13.56 -3.42 -15.07
CA LYS A 4 -13.05 -3.62 -16.44
C LYS A 4 -12.31 -2.37 -16.91
N CYS A 5 -11.15 -2.54 -17.55
CA CYS A 5 -10.40 -1.42 -18.15
C CYS A 5 -10.90 -1.08 -19.57
N PHE A 6 -10.34 -0.02 -20.18
CA PHE A 6 -10.66 0.36 -21.56
C PHE A 6 -10.27 -0.68 -22.63
N CYS A 7 -9.37 -1.62 -22.31
CA CYS A 7 -9.07 -2.76 -23.19
C CYS A 7 -10.10 -3.90 -23.09
N GLY A 8 -11.10 -3.75 -22.23
CA GLY A 8 -12.10 -4.77 -21.98
C GLY A 8 -11.63 -5.92 -21.07
N LYS A 9 -10.49 -5.79 -20.38
CA LYS A 9 -9.99 -6.82 -19.44
C LYS A 9 -10.46 -6.55 -18.02
N TRP A 10 -10.82 -7.60 -17.29
CA TRP A 10 -11.06 -7.53 -15.86
C TRP A 10 -9.75 -7.31 -15.09
N LEU A 11 -9.79 -6.41 -14.11
CA LEU A 11 -8.65 -6.07 -13.27
C LEU A 11 -8.84 -6.59 -11.85
N ALA A 12 -7.73 -7.01 -11.25
CA ALA A 12 -7.64 -7.31 -9.83
C ALA A 12 -7.47 -6.01 -9.01
N ALA A 13 -8.11 -5.96 -7.85
CA ALA A 13 -7.89 -4.90 -6.89
C ALA A 13 -6.46 -4.99 -6.34
N LYS A 14 -5.81 -3.83 -6.22
CA LYS A 14 -4.52 -3.62 -5.58
C LYS A 14 -4.74 -2.71 -4.38
N THR A 15 -3.87 -2.79 -3.38
CA THR A 15 -3.92 -1.93 -2.20
C THR A 15 -2.77 -0.95 -2.23
N ALA A 16 -3.06 0.33 -2.06
CA ALA A 16 -2.06 1.37 -1.90
C ALA A 16 -1.52 1.36 -0.47
N TRP A 17 -0.24 1.63 -0.35
CA TRP A 17 0.47 1.63 0.93
C TRP A 17 1.31 2.89 1.13
N THR A 18 0.92 3.97 0.47
CA THR A 18 1.48 5.30 0.70
C THR A 18 0.89 5.89 1.97
N ASP A 19 1.62 6.76 2.67
CA ASP A 19 1.15 7.40 3.91
C ASP A 19 -0.25 8.04 3.76
N ALA A 20 -0.53 8.63 2.59
CA ALA A 20 -1.79 9.30 2.31
C ALA A 20 -2.95 8.34 1.95
N ASN A 21 -2.65 7.13 1.47
CA ASN A 21 -3.64 6.18 0.94
C ASN A 21 -3.48 4.77 1.55
N ALA A 22 -2.93 4.67 2.76
CA ALA A 22 -2.63 3.39 3.38
C ALA A 22 -3.88 2.52 3.48
N GLY A 23 -3.84 1.34 2.86
CA GLY A 23 -4.96 0.40 2.87
C GLY A 23 -6.06 0.70 1.84
N ARG A 24 -5.95 1.79 1.07
CA ARG A 24 -6.96 2.16 0.06
C ARG A 24 -6.80 1.33 -1.21
N ARG A 25 -7.88 0.73 -1.72
CA ARG A 25 -7.80 -0.15 -2.90
C ARG A 25 -8.00 0.61 -4.21
N PHE A 26 -7.29 0.19 -5.24
CA PHE A 26 -7.39 0.69 -6.60
C PHE A 26 -7.30 -0.44 -7.63
N ILE A 27 -7.72 -0.14 -8.86
CA ILE A 27 -7.48 -0.97 -10.04
C ILE A 27 -6.69 -0.17 -11.06
N SER A 28 -5.75 -0.83 -11.74
CA SER A 28 -4.95 -0.20 -12.79
C SER A 28 -4.63 -1.16 -13.92
N CYS A 29 -4.54 -0.62 -15.14
CA CYS A 29 -4.05 -1.32 -16.32
C CYS A 29 -2.88 -0.55 -16.94
N GLU A 30 -1.73 -1.20 -17.06
CA GLU A 30 -0.52 -0.56 -17.59
C GLU A 30 -0.62 -0.28 -19.09
N ARG A 31 -1.30 -1.15 -19.85
CA ARG A 31 -1.42 -1.03 -21.30
C ARG A 31 -2.22 0.19 -21.76
N CYS A 32 -3.35 0.48 -21.11
CA CYS A 32 -4.21 1.62 -21.46
C CYS A 32 -4.16 2.75 -20.44
N ARG A 33 -3.25 2.69 -19.45
CA ARG A 33 -3.11 3.66 -18.35
C ARG A 33 -4.40 3.90 -17.57
N PHE A 34 -5.35 2.95 -17.59
CA PHE A 34 -6.56 3.02 -16.80
C PHE A 34 -6.20 2.96 -15.30
N PHE A 35 -6.81 3.83 -14.50
CA PHE A 35 -6.66 3.85 -13.05
C PHE A 35 -7.98 4.27 -12.40
N ARG A 36 -8.36 3.61 -11.30
CA ARG A 36 -9.53 3.99 -10.51
C ARG A 36 -9.37 3.55 -9.06
N TRP A 37 -9.71 4.43 -8.11
CA TRP A 37 -9.89 4.07 -6.70
C TRP A 37 -11.20 3.32 -6.50
N LEU A 38 -11.16 2.21 -5.77
CA LEU A 38 -12.34 1.44 -5.38
C LEU A 38 -12.95 1.95 -4.08
N ASP A 39 -12.09 2.39 -3.17
CA ASP A 39 -12.50 2.91 -1.88
C ASP A 39 -12.43 4.44 -1.88
N GLU A 40 -13.28 5.07 -1.08
CA GLU A 40 -13.21 6.49 -0.80
C GLU A 40 -11.88 6.87 -0.12
N PRO A 41 -11.46 8.14 -0.20
CA PRO A 41 -10.29 8.58 0.54
C PRO A 41 -10.54 8.41 2.04
N LEU A 42 -9.49 8.06 2.78
CA LEU A 42 -9.55 8.04 4.24
C LEU A 42 -9.91 9.43 4.77
N CYS A 43 -10.66 9.49 5.87
CA CYS A 43 -10.93 10.75 6.54
C CYS A 43 -9.63 11.44 6.98
N GLU A 44 -9.66 12.78 7.11
CA GLU A 44 -8.48 13.60 7.43
C GLU A 44 -7.79 13.13 8.72
N ARG A 45 -8.59 12.81 9.74
CA ARG A 45 -8.08 12.28 11.01
C ARG A 45 -7.30 10.97 10.81
N SER A 46 -7.84 10.03 10.04
CA SER A 46 -7.16 8.77 9.74
C SER A 46 -5.88 8.98 8.95
N ARG A 47 -5.91 9.88 7.95
CA ARG A 47 -4.71 10.27 7.18
C ARG A 47 -3.61 10.87 8.05
N ALA A 48 -3.96 11.56 9.14
CA ALA A 48 -2.99 12.10 10.09
C ALA A 48 -2.46 11.05 11.09
N ILE A 49 -3.36 10.23 11.65
CA ILE A 49 -3.01 9.31 12.76
C ILE A 49 -2.29 8.06 12.26
N ILE A 50 -2.78 7.41 11.20
CA ILE A 50 -2.27 6.10 10.74
C ILE A 50 -0.77 6.16 10.42
N PRO A 51 -0.24 7.15 9.67
CA PRO A 51 1.19 7.24 9.41
C PRO A 51 2.03 7.39 10.69
N GLY A 52 1.53 8.15 11.67
CA GLY A 52 2.19 8.32 12.97
C GLY A 52 2.28 7.00 13.75
N LEU A 53 1.19 6.23 13.78
CA LEU A 53 1.16 4.91 14.42
C LEU A 53 2.10 3.92 13.72
N LEU A 54 2.07 3.85 12.39
CA LEU A 54 2.96 2.98 11.62
C LEU A 54 4.44 3.28 11.88
N ARG A 55 4.82 4.57 11.91
CA ARG A 55 6.20 4.97 12.26
C ARG A 55 6.59 4.52 13.67
N ARG A 56 5.69 4.65 14.65
CA ARG A 56 5.93 4.22 16.03
C ARG A 56 6.10 2.70 16.12
N ILE A 57 5.21 1.94 15.48
CA ILE A 57 5.30 0.47 15.44
C ILE A 57 6.60 0.03 14.79
N ASN A 58 6.94 0.57 13.63
CA ASN A 58 8.19 0.24 12.94
C ASN A 58 9.43 0.54 13.80
N LYS A 59 9.42 1.65 14.55
CA LYS A 59 10.51 1.99 15.49
C LYS A 59 10.61 0.96 16.62
N LEU A 60 9.48 0.54 17.20
CA LEU A 60 9.45 -0.46 18.26
C LEU A 60 9.87 -1.85 17.76
N GLU A 61 9.38 -2.27 16.59
CA GLU A 61 9.78 -3.53 15.95
C GLU A 61 11.29 -3.54 15.66
N ALA A 62 11.85 -2.43 15.18
CA ALA A 62 13.28 -2.31 14.91
C ALA A 62 14.15 -2.45 16.19
N GLN A 63 13.64 -1.99 17.34
CA GLN A 63 14.32 -2.09 18.64
C GLN A 63 14.26 -3.51 19.22
N GLN A 64 13.17 -4.25 18.98
CA GLN A 64 12.98 -5.61 19.51
C GLN A 64 13.57 -6.70 18.61
N ARG A 65 13.98 -6.37 17.37
CA ARG A 65 14.49 -7.36 16.42
C ARG A 65 15.91 -7.81 16.82
N PRO A 66 16.18 -9.10 17.06
CA PRO A 66 17.53 -9.59 17.33
C PRO A 66 18.46 -9.29 16.13
N GLU A 67 19.76 -9.01 16.37
CA GLU A 67 20.71 -8.59 15.31
C GLU A 67 20.66 -9.47 14.05
N ALA A 68 20.51 -10.79 14.22
CA ALA A 68 20.41 -11.76 13.14
C ALA A 68 19.20 -11.51 12.21
N CYS A 69 18.09 -11.00 12.76
CA CYS A 69 16.88 -10.70 12.02
C CYS A 69 16.88 -9.25 11.47
N LYS A 70 17.80 -8.37 11.89
CA LYS A 70 17.93 -7.00 11.33
C LYS A 70 18.30 -7.01 9.83
N ARG A 71 18.98 -8.06 9.33
CA ARG A 71 19.34 -8.23 7.90
C ARG A 71 18.18 -8.66 6.99
N ILE A 72 17.15 -9.32 7.53
CA ILE A 72 15.88 -9.62 6.82
C ILE A 72 14.93 -8.40 6.86
N GLY A 73 15.52 -7.20 6.93
CA GLY A 73 14.89 -5.92 7.20
C GLY A 73 14.25 -5.35 5.95
N PHE A 74 12.93 -5.14 6.01
CA PHE A 74 12.12 -4.31 5.11
C PHE A 74 12.01 -4.77 3.64
N LYS A 75 13.08 -5.29 3.03
CA LYS A 75 13.11 -5.69 1.61
C LYS A 75 12.15 -6.83 1.28
N GLU A 76 11.91 -7.79 2.18
CA GLU A 76 10.90 -8.85 1.93
C GLU A 76 9.45 -8.37 2.09
N ARG A 77 9.11 -7.58 3.13
CA ARG A 77 7.73 -7.08 3.29
C ARG A 77 7.35 -6.04 2.23
N ILE A 78 8.32 -5.25 1.75
CA ILE A 78 8.15 -4.25 0.68
C ILE A 78 8.41 -4.79 -0.72
N ARG A 79 8.85 -6.05 -0.87
CA ARG A 79 8.87 -6.67 -2.20
C ARG A 79 7.47 -6.80 -2.82
N MET A 80 6.41 -6.75 -2.01
CA MET A 80 5.03 -6.57 -2.48
C MET A 80 4.61 -5.10 -2.73
N PHE A 81 5.41 -4.12 -2.29
CA PHE A 81 5.09 -2.68 -2.26
C PHE A 81 5.66 -1.90 -3.45
N ARG A 82 6.05 -2.57 -4.53
CA ARG A 82 6.52 -1.86 -5.73
C ARG A 82 5.40 -1.64 -6.72
N LEU A 83 4.43 -0.79 -6.37
CA LEU A 83 3.71 0.03 -7.35
C LEU A 83 3.48 1.41 -6.72
N LYS A 84 4.14 2.42 -7.31
CA LYS A 84 3.89 3.84 -7.04
C LYS A 84 2.41 4.12 -7.34
N LEU A 85 1.65 4.44 -6.28
CA LEU A 85 0.44 5.29 -6.15
C LEU A 85 -0.32 4.87 -4.87
#